data_AF-A0A935TDW1-F1
#
_entry.id   AF-A0A935TDW1-F1
#
_cell.length_a   1.000
_cell.length_b   1.000
_cell.length_c   1.000
_cell.angle_alpha   90.00
_cell.angle_beta   90.00
_cell.angle_gamma   90.00
#
_symmetry.space_group_name_H-M   'P 1'
#
loop_
_entity.id
_entity.type
_entity.pdbx_description
1 polymer ?
#
loop_
_entity_poly.entity_id
_entity_poly.type
_entity_poly.pdbx_seq_one_letter_code
_entity_poly.pdbx_strand_id
1 'polypeptide(L)'
;MNVEGLIEKPHPNVAPSNLAIAGRYVLTPAVFDLIREQPRGTGGEIQLTDGISALLASEQVLAYRYHGKRYDCGSKLGLMQASVVLGEVHPELGGEFAAWLRDRQKVLESRDYGDRGLV
;
A
#
# COMPACT_ATOMS: atom_id res chain seq x y z
N MET A 1 -9.72 16.60 -0.01
CA MET A 1 -8.56 17.53 -0.10
C MET A 1 -8.35 17.84 -1.58
N ASN A 2 -8.13 19.11 -1.95
CA ASN A 2 -7.82 19.44 -3.34
C ASN A 2 -6.42 18.93 -3.71
N VAL A 3 -6.24 18.39 -4.91
CA VAL A 3 -4.95 17.88 -5.39
C VAL A 3 -4.41 18.81 -6.47
N GLU A 4 -3.11 19.09 -6.42
CA GLU A 4 -2.43 19.96 -7.39
C GLU A 4 -1.48 19.18 -8.31
N GLY A 5 -1.17 17.92 -7.98
CA GLY A 5 -0.30 17.07 -8.77
C GLY A 5 -0.30 15.62 -8.30
N LEU A 6 -0.12 14.70 -9.25
CA LEU A 6 0.09 13.27 -9.00
C LEU A 6 1.34 12.83 -9.76
N ILE A 7 2.17 12.01 -9.12
CA ILE A 7 3.40 11.46 -9.70
C ILE A 7 3.45 9.96 -9.45
N GLU A 8 3.63 9.15 -10.50
CA GLU A 8 3.76 7.70 -10.38
C GLU A 8 5.13 7.33 -9.82
N LYS A 9 5.15 6.67 -8.67
CA LYS A 9 6.37 6.09 -8.04
C LYS A 9 7.58 7.05 -8.04
N PRO A 10 7.47 8.26 -7.45
CA PRO A 10 8.58 9.19 -7.40
C PRO A 10 9.74 8.62 -6.59
N HIS A 11 10.96 9.05 -6.91
CA HIS A 11 12.09 8.82 -6.02
C HIS A 11 11.83 9.55 -4.68
N PRO A 12 12.21 8.97 -3.52
CA PRO A 12 11.91 9.58 -2.20
C PRO A 12 12.32 11.06 -2.08
N ASN A 13 13.47 11.43 -2.66
CA ASN A 13 13.99 12.81 -2.61
C ASN A 13 13.19 13.82 -3.45
N VAL A 14 12.29 13.38 -4.33
CA VAL A 14 11.47 14.25 -5.19
C VAL A 14 9.97 14.08 -4.92
N ALA A 15 9.60 13.28 -3.92
CA ALA A 15 8.21 13.07 -3.56
C ALA A 15 7.62 14.37 -2.97
N PRO A 16 6.52 14.91 -3.53
CA PRO A 16 5.96 16.19 -3.07
C PRO A 16 5.23 16.07 -1.73
N SER A 17 4.92 14.85 -1.27
CA SER A 17 4.28 14.59 0.02
C SER A 17 4.51 13.15 0.50
N ASN A 18 4.02 12.84 1.69
CA ASN A 18 3.95 11.48 2.25
C ASN A 18 2.59 10.78 1.99
N LEU A 19 1.75 11.34 1.11
CA LEU A 19 0.46 10.75 0.75
C LEU A 19 0.65 9.81 -0.44
N ALA A 20 0.23 8.56 -0.27
CA ALA A 20 0.27 7.53 -1.31
C ALA A 20 -1.13 7.15 -1.78
N ILE A 21 -1.27 6.82 -3.06
CA ILE A 21 -2.53 6.39 -3.66
C ILE A 21 -2.76 4.92 -3.32
N ALA A 22 -3.90 4.60 -2.69
CA ALA A 22 -4.22 3.26 -2.20
C ALA A 22 -4.81 2.31 -3.26
N GLY A 23 -4.90 2.73 -4.53
CA GLY A 23 -5.52 1.95 -5.60
C GLY A 23 -7.05 1.89 -5.51
N ARG A 24 -7.69 2.99 -5.12
CA ARG A 24 -9.15 3.16 -5.11
C ARG A 24 -9.48 4.49 -5.75
N TYR A 25 -10.37 4.46 -6.73
CA TYR A 25 -10.67 5.63 -7.55
C TYR A 25 -12.17 5.68 -7.84
N VAL A 26 -12.71 6.90 -7.86
CA VAL A 26 -14.00 7.22 -8.47
C VAL A 26 -13.68 8.25 -9.53
N LEU A 27 -13.78 7.87 -10.80
CA LEU A 27 -13.27 8.66 -11.91
C LEU A 27 -14.41 9.11 -12.81
N THR A 28 -14.33 10.36 -13.27
CA THR A 28 -15.19 10.83 -14.36
C THR A 28 -14.75 10.17 -15.67
N PRO A 29 -15.65 10.00 -16.66
CA PRO A 29 -15.31 9.33 -17.91
C PRO A 29 -14.19 10.02 -18.71
N ALA A 30 -13.99 11.33 -18.53
CA ALA A 30 -12.97 12.12 -19.23
C ALA A 30 -11.55 11.55 -19.06
N VAL A 31 -11.27 10.87 -17.94
CA VAL A 31 -9.97 10.22 -17.71
C VAL A 31 -9.59 9.24 -18.81
N PHE A 32 -10.56 8.57 -19.45
CA PHE A 32 -10.28 7.55 -20.46
C PHE A 32 -9.72 8.17 -21.75
N ASP A 33 -10.17 9.36 -22.10
CA ASP A 33 -9.66 10.09 -23.27
C ASP A 33 -8.22 10.55 -23.01
N LEU A 34 -7.96 11.07 -21.81
CA LEU A 34 -6.62 11.47 -21.38
C LEU A 34 -5.64 10.28 -21.32
N ILE A 35 -6.07 9.13 -20.83
CA ILE A 35 -5.26 7.90 -20.80
C ILE A 35 -4.88 7.47 -22.22
N ARG A 36 -5.79 7.58 -23.19
CA ARG A 36 -5.54 7.17 -24.58
C ARG A 36 -4.46 7.99 -25.25
N GLU A 37 -4.30 9.24 -24.83
CA GLU A 37 -3.29 10.17 -25.32
C GLU A 37 -1.94 10.03 -24.59
N GLN A 38 -1.89 9.32 -23.45
CA GLN A 38 -0.66 9.20 -22.68
C GLN A 38 0.38 8.33 -23.40
N PRO A 39 1.65 8.77 -23.44
CA PRO A 39 2.75 7.91 -23.82
C PRO A 39 2.94 6.80 -22.77
N ARG A 40 3.73 5.79 -23.12
CA ARG A 40 4.19 4.79 -22.15
C ARG A 40 5.13 5.44 -21.13
N GLY A 41 4.78 5.35 -19.85
CA GLY A 41 5.54 5.89 -18.72
C GLY A 41 6.44 4.84 -18.06
N THR A 42 6.48 4.86 -16.73
CA THR A 42 7.32 3.96 -15.92
C THR A 42 7.08 2.49 -16.30
N GLY A 43 8.17 1.75 -16.53
CA GLY A 43 8.10 0.33 -16.91
C GLY A 43 7.61 0.06 -18.33
N GLY A 44 7.42 1.11 -19.16
CA GLY A 44 6.90 0.97 -20.52
C GLY A 44 5.39 0.74 -20.57
N GLU A 45 4.66 1.04 -19.50
CA GLU A 45 3.20 0.88 -19.40
C GLU A 45 2.47 2.21 -19.60
N ILE A 46 1.21 2.15 -20.03
CA ILE A 46 0.32 3.33 -19.99
C ILE A 46 -0.20 3.46 -18.55
N GLN A 47 0.15 4.55 -17.88
CA GLN A 47 -0.11 4.72 -16.45
C GLN A 47 -1.42 5.47 -16.20
N LEU A 48 -2.27 4.92 -15.34
CA LEU A 48 -3.48 5.59 -14.87
C LEU A 48 -3.14 6.90 -14.14
N THR A 49 -2.04 6.92 -13.37
CA THR A 49 -1.58 8.10 -12.62
C THR A 49 -1.33 9.29 -13.53
N ASP A 50 -0.73 9.07 -14.69
CA ASP A 50 -0.45 10.14 -15.67
C ASP A 50 -1.75 10.67 -16.29
N GLY A 51 -2.70 9.79 -16.60
CA GLY A 51 -4.04 10.18 -17.07
C GLY A 51 -4.85 11.00 -16.05
N ILE A 52 -4.78 10.64 -14.76
CA ILE A 52 -5.41 11.43 -13.69
C ILE A 52 -4.67 12.76 -13.50
N SER A 53 -3.33 12.77 -13.62
CA SER A 53 -2.54 13.99 -13.54
C SER A 53 -2.90 14.98 -14.66
N ALA A 54 -3.12 14.49 -15.88
CA ALA A 54 -3.61 15.32 -16.99
C ALA A 54 -5.01 15.90 -16.73
N LEU A 55 -5.88 15.18 -16.00
CA LEU A 55 -7.24 15.62 -15.68
C LEU A 55 -7.28 16.89 -14.82
N LEU A 56 -6.22 17.12 -14.03
CA LEU A 56 -6.07 18.33 -13.21
C LEU A 56 -6.13 19.64 -14.01
N ALA A 57 -5.79 19.59 -15.30
CA ALA A 57 -5.81 20.77 -16.17
C ALA A 57 -7.23 21.22 -16.55
N SER A 58 -8.22 20.32 -16.48
CA SER A 58 -9.59 20.57 -16.92
C SER A 58 -10.63 20.42 -15.82
N GLU A 59 -10.36 19.61 -14.79
CA GLU A 59 -11.32 19.28 -13.74
C GLU A 59 -10.66 19.26 -12.35
N GLN A 60 -11.49 19.48 -11.32
CA GLN A 60 -11.03 19.33 -9.94
C GLN A 60 -10.81 17.85 -9.60
N VAL A 61 -9.63 17.51 -9.09
CA VAL A 61 -9.33 16.19 -8.53
C VAL A 61 -9.23 16.29 -7.01
N LEU A 62 -9.93 15.40 -6.32
CA LEU A 62 -9.97 15.35 -4.86
C LEU A 62 -9.28 14.08 -4.33
N ALA A 63 -8.43 14.25 -3.33
CA ALA A 63 -7.90 13.15 -2.53
C ALA A 63 -8.80 12.93 -1.31
N TYR A 64 -9.17 11.66 -1.09
CA TYR A 64 -9.86 11.19 0.11
C TYR A 64 -8.89 10.39 0.98
N ARG A 65 -8.61 10.91 2.18
CA ARG A 65 -7.82 10.20 3.18
C ARG A 65 -8.74 9.27 3.97
N TYR A 66 -8.80 8.01 3.56
CA TYR A 66 -9.58 7.02 4.30
C TYR A 66 -8.96 6.74 5.68
N HIS A 67 -9.80 6.38 6.63
CA HIS A 67 -9.39 5.92 7.94
C HIS A 67 -9.38 4.39 7.97
N GLY A 68 -8.19 3.81 8.13
CA GLY A 68 -8.02 2.36 8.18
C GLY A 68 -6.56 1.97 8.06
N LYS A 69 -6.29 0.66 8.04
CA LYS A 69 -4.96 0.09 7.86
C LYS A 69 -4.83 -0.54 6.47
N ARG A 70 -3.79 -0.17 5.73
CA ARG A 70 -3.45 -0.79 4.44
C ARG A 70 -2.45 -1.91 4.66
N TYR A 71 -2.64 -3.00 3.94
CA TYR A 71 -1.61 -4.02 3.75
C TYR A 71 -1.33 -4.16 2.26
N ASP A 72 -0.06 -4.15 1.89
CA ASP A 72 0.35 -4.27 0.50
C ASP A 72 0.53 -5.74 0.10
N CYS A 73 -0.57 -6.38 -0.30
CA CYS A 73 -0.56 -7.78 -0.72
C CYS A 73 0.14 -8.02 -2.07
N GLY A 74 0.58 -6.96 -2.77
CA GLY A 74 1.47 -7.10 -3.95
C GLY A 74 2.91 -7.44 -3.56
N SER A 75 3.28 -7.22 -2.30
CA SER A 75 4.60 -7.58 -1.76
C SER A 75 4.54 -8.86 -0.93
N LYS A 76 5.62 -9.66 -0.93
CA LYS A 76 5.70 -10.90 -0.13
C LYS A 76 5.50 -10.63 1.36
N LEU A 77 6.17 -9.61 1.89
CA LEU A 77 6.07 -9.24 3.30
C LEU A 77 4.68 -8.71 3.65
N GLY A 78 4.12 -7.82 2.83
CA GLY A 78 2.79 -7.27 3.08
C GLY A 78 1.68 -8.31 3.01
N LEU A 79 1.80 -9.30 2.12
CA LEU A 79 0.91 -10.46 2.10
C LEU A 79 1.00 -11.26 3.41
N MET A 80 2.21 -11.58 3.89
CA MET A 80 2.39 -12.31 5.15
C MET A 80 1.80 -11.54 6.35
N GLN A 81 2.02 -10.22 6.41
CA GLN A 81 1.44 -9.36 7.44
C GLN A 81 -0.09 -9.34 7.39
N ALA A 82 -0.68 -9.26 6.20
CA ALA A 82 -2.13 -9.32 6.02
C ALA A 82 -2.69 -10.66 6.50
N SER A 83 -2.03 -11.77 6.15
CA SER A 83 -2.45 -13.11 6.56
C SER A 83 -2.43 -13.30 8.07
N VAL A 84 -1.41 -12.78 8.76
CA VAL A 84 -1.36 -12.83 10.24
C VAL A 84 -2.56 -12.09 10.85
N VAL A 85 -2.80 -10.86 10.40
CA VAL A 85 -3.87 -10.02 10.96
C VAL A 85 -5.25 -10.61 10.69
N LEU A 86 -5.47 -11.14 9.49
CA LEU A 86 -6.71 -11.84 9.16
C LEU A 86 -6.88 -13.14 9.94
N GLY A 87 -5.78 -13.87 10.18
CA GLY A 87 -5.78 -15.07 11.01
C GLY A 87 -6.20 -14.79 12.45
N GLU A 88 -5.69 -13.71 13.06
CA GLU A 88 -6.03 -13.33 14.45
C GLU A 88 -7.50 -12.97 14.64
N VAL A 89 -8.16 -12.42 13.62
CA VAL A 89 -9.59 -12.05 13.66
C VAL A 89 -10.51 -13.11 13.05
N HIS A 90 -9.97 -14.27 12.64
CA HIS A 90 -10.77 -15.32 12.02
C HIS A 90 -11.80 -15.89 13.01
N PRO A 91 -13.10 -16.00 12.65
CA PRO A 91 -14.16 -16.41 13.59
C PRO A 91 -13.92 -17.76 14.26
N GLU A 92 -13.35 -18.72 13.51
CA GLU A 92 -13.12 -20.09 14.00
C GLU A 92 -11.72 -20.32 14.57
N LEU A 93 -10.72 -19.55 14.11
CA LEU A 93 -9.31 -19.86 14.35
C LEU A 93 -8.58 -18.77 15.15
N GLY A 94 -9.14 -17.56 15.26
CA GLY A 94 -8.45 -16.40 15.79
C GLY A 94 -7.96 -16.59 17.22
N GLY A 95 -8.76 -17.23 18.07
CA GLY A 95 -8.40 -17.53 19.45
C GLY A 95 -7.17 -18.43 19.56
N GLU A 96 -7.20 -19.59 18.90
CA GLU A 96 -6.08 -20.55 18.89
C GLU A 96 -4.84 -19.98 18.18
N PHE A 97 -5.04 -19.29 17.07
CA PHE A 97 -3.97 -18.69 16.28
C PHE A 97 -3.23 -17.59 17.05
N ALA A 98 -3.96 -16.69 17.72
CA ALA A 98 -3.36 -15.65 18.55
C ALA A 98 -2.63 -16.24 19.77
N ALA A 99 -3.13 -17.34 20.36
CA ALA A 99 -2.44 -18.05 21.43
C ALA A 99 -1.10 -18.63 20.94
N TRP A 100 -1.11 -19.31 19.80
CA TRP A 100 0.09 -19.86 19.19
C TRP A 100 1.15 -18.78 18.87
N LEU A 101 0.74 -17.63 18.35
CA LEU A 101 1.65 -16.50 18.08
C LEU A 101 2.34 -15.98 19.35
N ARG A 102 1.61 -15.84 20.47
CA ARG A 102 2.17 -15.40 21.76
C ARG A 102 3.19 -16.41 22.29
N ASP A 103 2.90 -17.70 22.19
CA ASP A 103 3.84 -18.73 22.66
C ASP A 103 5.08 -18.80 21.78
N ARG A 104 4.94 -18.62 20.46
CA ARG A 104 6.08 -18.49 19.54
C ARG A 104 6.97 -17.28 19.89
N GLN A 105 6.38 -16.16 20.29
CA GLN A 105 7.16 -14.96 20.68
C GLN A 105 8.04 -15.23 21.91
N LYS A 106 7.50 -15.87 22.96
CA LYS A 106 8.27 -16.24 24.15
C LYS A 106 9.49 -17.11 23.82
N VAL A 107 9.31 -18.06 22.88
CA VAL A 107 10.40 -18.91 22.39
C VAL A 107 11.48 -18.09 21.70
N LEU A 108 11.10 -17.11 20.86
CA LEU A 108 12.08 -16.23 20.19
C LEU A 108 12.85 -15.36 21.19
N GLU A 109 12.17 -14.78 22.17
CA GLU A 109 12.78 -13.96 23.23
C GLU A 109 13.76 -14.79 24.09
N SER A 110 13.43 -16.07 24.34
CA SER A 110 14.32 -16.99 25.06
C SER A 110 15.54 -17.43 24.25
N ARG A 111 15.42 -17.47 22.92
CA ARG A 111 16.52 -17.81 22.00
C ARG A 111 17.50 -16.65 21.83
N ASP A 112 17.00 -15.42 21.77
CA ASP A 112 17.85 -14.21 21.74
C ASP A 112 18.60 -13.97 23.06
N TYR A 113 18.18 -14.58 24.17
CA TYR A 113 18.94 -14.60 25.44
C TYR A 113 20.09 -15.63 25.44
N GLY A 114 20.11 -16.56 24.48
CA GLY A 114 21.10 -17.64 24.38
C GLY A 114 22.28 -17.38 23.44
N ASP A 115 22.22 -16.36 22.57
CA ASP A 115 23.21 -16.16 21.49
C ASP A 115 24.29 -15.09 21.79
N ARG A 116 24.49 -14.75 23.08
CA ARG A 116 25.70 -14.03 23.54
C ARG A 116 26.67 -14.94 24.29
N GLY A 117 26.85 -16.17 23.83
CA GLY A 117 27.74 -17.12 24.48
C GLY A 117 28.22 -18.24 23.56
N LEU A 118 29.40 -18.01 22.98
CA LEU A 118 30.38 -18.98 22.47
C LEU A 118 30.18 -19.54 21.04
N VAL A 119 31.28 -19.33 20.30
CA VAL A 119 31.76 -19.83 18.98
C VAL A 119 31.16 -19.26 17.71
#